data_AF-A0A7K0IYG9-F1
#
_entry.id   AF-A0A7K0IYG9-F1
#
_cell.length_a   1.000
_cell.length_b   1.000
_cell.length_c   1.000
_cell.angle_alpha   90.00
_cell.angle_beta   90.00
_cell.angle_gamma   90.00
#
_symmetry.space_group_name_H-M   'P 1'
#
loop_
_entity.id
_entity.type
_entity.pdbx_description
1 polymer ?
#
loop_
_entity_poly.entity_id
_entity_poly.type
_entity_poly.pdbx_seq_one_letter_code
_entity_poly.pdbx_strand_id
1 'polypeptide(L)'
;MLLAIQLMAASQLPGCRSYSSVIGKDSIKPLIVEDHSLALPHWAEKGIRNAVLINIDTHDDIRWVQDKNIDALRDIYRRKDWKLFRESGSLSDNTLYHIGNWIYAGGHLGIFSEVYWVIPFDVLSMENPDLQMRRFLRDYEFNEQEIQTFSLHGRQFRGSFHGIPLTVCDIKSLPDISDPVLLSMDTDYFPPYSTVNEKSYLSALHEVFQALYAKKYKVLDAVVCYSVNSNYLPPYLRWVGDTIAAILEKPGMINKEPLEQLTLLQQIDNSYRGTDATEMLKLISSWMVKYPLPSLQLYKAYAHVLQGESDHAYQAAVESCKTDRLYCTGLPNIGSYYYSEGRYKTAEKFFVAGYAANPGMSNDLFFYGHCLRKLGRLNDALISYEKDEAINGTFPTRFLIAEIQLLQNDKKTAEISIAKAVKHLMTSRYAQVVNHETAGAIYTVLDYCDRVGLNDLARNLRNCPAVTSMFAQYPRK
;
A
#
# COMPACT_ATOMS: atom_id res chain seq x y z
N MET A 1 63.36 24.43 30.82
CA MET A 1 62.05 25.10 30.66
C MET A 1 61.72 25.10 29.18
N LEU A 2 61.21 24.04 28.55
CA LEU A 2 59.99 23.26 28.79
C LEU A 2 58.71 24.02 28.38
N LEU A 3 58.18 23.62 27.21
CA LEU A 3 56.77 23.58 26.75
C LEU A 3 56.02 24.92 26.54
N ALA A 4 55.04 25.07 25.63
CA ALA A 4 54.45 24.17 24.63
C ALA A 4 53.67 25.02 23.61
N ILE A 5 53.71 24.58 22.35
CA ILE A 5 52.74 24.93 21.30
C ILE A 5 51.43 24.21 21.66
N GLN A 6 50.38 24.94 22.01
CA GLN A 6 49.04 24.36 22.12
C GLN A 6 48.43 24.22 20.72
N LEU A 7 48.44 22.98 20.23
CA LEU A 7 47.50 22.51 19.22
C LEU A 7 46.08 22.85 19.70
N MET A 8 45.31 23.53 18.85
CA MET A 8 43.85 23.43 18.91
C MET A 8 43.47 22.02 18.49
N ALA A 9 43.32 21.13 19.48
CA ALA A 9 42.63 19.88 19.33
C ALA A 9 41.17 20.21 18.99
N ALA A 10 40.79 19.91 17.75
CA ALA A 10 39.39 19.70 17.41
C ALA A 10 38.85 18.65 18.39
N SER A 11 37.97 19.07 19.29
CA SER A 11 37.19 18.18 20.12
C SER A 11 36.31 17.34 19.19
N GLN A 12 36.81 16.16 18.83
CA GLN A 12 36.00 15.10 18.24
C GLN A 12 34.94 14.72 19.27
N LEU A 13 33.72 15.21 19.05
CA LEU A 13 32.54 14.67 19.71
C LEU A 13 32.44 13.17 19.35
N PRO A 14 32.36 12.26 20.33
CA PRO A 14 32.08 10.87 20.05
C PRO A 14 30.58 10.72 19.74
N GLY A 15 30.25 10.23 18.54
CA GLY A 15 28.96 9.57 18.29
C GLY A 15 28.14 10.09 17.11
N CYS A 16 28.55 9.77 15.88
CA CYS A 16 27.70 9.14 14.84
C CYS A 16 28.51 9.01 13.54
N ARG A 17 29.45 8.07 13.49
CA ARG A 17 29.76 7.46 12.18
C ARG A 17 28.61 6.51 11.92
N SER A 18 27.59 6.98 11.19
CA SER A 18 26.64 6.08 10.54
C SER A 18 27.46 5.21 9.59
N TYR A 19 27.72 3.97 9.99
CA TYR A 19 28.31 2.99 9.10
C TYR A 19 27.22 2.61 8.10
N SER A 20 27.27 3.19 6.90
CA SER A 20 26.41 2.77 5.80
C SER A 20 26.84 1.38 5.33
N SER A 21 25.92 0.41 5.34
CA SER A 21 26.16 -0.95 4.86
C SER A 21 26.14 -0.98 3.34
N VAL A 22 27.06 -1.71 2.71
CA VAL A 22 27.03 -1.90 1.24
C VAL A 22 26.06 -3.03 0.91
N ILE A 23 25.01 -2.71 0.15
CA ILE A 23 24.02 -3.72 -0.28
C ILE A 23 24.71 -4.84 -1.07
N GLY A 24 24.30 -6.08 -0.81
CA GLY A 24 24.91 -7.27 -1.41
C GLY A 24 26.16 -7.79 -0.73
N LYS A 25 26.74 -7.03 0.20
CA LYS A 25 27.95 -7.41 0.94
C LYS A 25 27.70 -7.46 2.44
N ASP A 26 27.19 -6.38 3.01
CA ASP A 26 27.01 -6.21 4.44
C ASP A 26 25.58 -6.57 4.85
N SER A 27 25.41 -7.07 6.08
CA SER A 27 24.08 -7.35 6.64
C SER A 27 23.32 -6.05 6.88
N ILE A 28 22.07 -5.99 6.42
CA ILE A 28 21.14 -4.89 6.63
C ILE A 28 19.92 -5.46 7.32
N LYS A 29 19.63 -5.01 8.54
CA LYS A 29 18.40 -5.38 9.25
C LYS A 29 17.31 -4.35 8.91
N PRO A 30 16.31 -4.69 8.05
CA PRO A 30 15.26 -3.75 7.73
C PRO A 30 14.26 -3.59 8.88
N LEU A 31 13.59 -2.44 8.92
CA LEU A 31 12.30 -2.34 9.60
C LEU A 31 11.24 -3.00 8.72
N ILE A 32 10.47 -3.93 9.28
CA ILE A 32 9.33 -4.55 8.61
C ILE A 32 8.04 -3.86 9.10
N VAL A 33 7.18 -3.45 8.17
CA VAL A 33 5.94 -2.72 8.45
C VAL A 33 4.76 -3.26 7.62
N GLU A 34 3.54 -3.09 8.12
CA GLU A 34 2.33 -3.41 7.36
C GLU A 34 1.94 -2.31 6.38
N ASP A 35 2.08 -1.04 6.79
CA ASP A 35 1.75 0.13 5.98
C ASP A 35 3.00 0.97 5.71
N HIS A 36 3.18 1.34 4.44
CA HIS A 36 4.45 1.88 3.96
C HIS A 36 4.80 3.24 4.56
N SER A 37 3.77 4.04 4.85
CA SER A 37 3.90 5.35 5.51
C SER A 37 4.61 5.33 6.87
N LEU A 38 4.74 4.15 7.50
CA LEU A 38 5.49 3.97 8.75
C LEU A 38 7.02 4.13 8.56
N ALA A 39 7.52 4.12 7.33
CA ALA A 39 8.91 4.46 7.01
C ALA A 39 9.27 5.90 7.42
N LEU A 40 8.37 6.85 7.16
CA LEU A 40 8.61 8.26 7.45
C LEU A 40 8.88 8.56 8.94
N PRO A 41 8.00 8.18 9.90
CA PRO A 41 8.26 8.41 11.32
C PRO A 41 9.52 7.68 11.80
N HIS A 42 9.82 6.50 11.24
CA HIS A 42 11.03 5.75 11.58
C HIS A 42 12.31 6.52 11.25
N TRP A 43 12.43 7.01 10.01
CA TRP A 43 13.60 7.78 9.58
C TRP A 43 13.65 9.16 10.21
N ALA A 44 12.49 9.78 10.44
CA ALA A 44 12.35 11.03 11.17
C ALA A 44 12.92 10.93 12.59
N GLU A 45 12.52 9.90 13.35
CA GLU A 45 12.96 9.64 14.73
C GLU A 45 14.45 9.31 14.81
N LYS A 46 15.00 8.61 13.80
CA LYS A 46 16.44 8.38 13.64
C LYS A 46 17.25 9.65 13.32
N GLY A 47 16.60 10.77 13.05
CA GLY A 47 17.27 12.03 12.75
C GLY A 47 17.88 12.08 11.35
N ILE A 48 17.43 11.23 10.43
CA ILE A 48 17.95 11.19 9.05
C ILE A 48 17.52 12.45 8.30
N ARG A 49 18.42 13.03 7.51
CA ARG A 49 18.22 14.24 6.71
C ARG A 49 18.97 14.14 5.40
N ASN A 50 18.45 14.80 4.36
CA ASN A 50 19.10 14.97 3.07
C ASN A 50 19.65 13.64 2.49
N ALA A 51 18.89 12.56 2.63
CA ALA A 51 19.23 11.25 2.10
C ALA A 51 18.61 11.06 0.70
N VAL A 52 19.20 10.19 -0.11
CA VAL A 52 18.56 9.75 -1.37
C VAL A 52 17.62 8.59 -1.05
N LEU A 53 16.37 8.65 -1.50
CA LEU A 53 15.41 7.56 -1.34
C LEU A 53 15.36 6.71 -2.61
N ILE A 54 15.55 5.39 -2.48
CA ILE A 54 15.18 4.42 -3.51
C ILE A 54 13.89 3.75 -3.04
N ASN A 55 12.77 4.04 -3.70
CA ASN A 55 11.46 3.43 -3.46
C ASN A 55 11.14 2.40 -4.54
N ILE A 56 11.20 1.11 -4.18
CA ILE A 56 10.84 -0.01 -5.05
C ILE A 56 9.39 -0.36 -4.77
N ASP A 57 8.50 0.04 -5.68
CA ASP A 57 7.08 0.14 -5.38
C ASP A 57 6.24 0.21 -6.65
N THR A 58 5.04 -0.37 -6.61
CA THR A 58 4.03 -0.18 -7.66
C THR A 58 3.41 1.20 -7.60
N HIS A 59 3.37 1.83 -6.43
CA HIS A 59 2.72 3.10 -6.15
C HIS A 59 3.73 4.26 -6.06
N ASP A 60 3.22 5.48 -6.28
CA ASP A 60 4.04 6.69 -6.36
C ASP A 60 4.39 7.28 -4.99
N ASP A 61 3.51 7.08 -4.01
CA ASP A 61 3.65 7.46 -2.60
C ASP A 61 4.01 8.93 -2.31
N ILE A 62 3.91 9.78 -3.33
CA ILE A 62 4.35 11.17 -3.36
C ILE A 62 3.21 12.15 -3.65
N ARG A 63 1.95 11.73 -3.51
CA ARG A 63 0.79 12.59 -3.79
C ARG A 63 0.85 13.91 -3.00
N TRP A 64 0.24 14.96 -3.53
CA TRP A 64 0.30 16.29 -2.93
C TRP A 64 -0.32 16.36 -1.53
N VAL A 65 0.34 17.08 -0.62
CA VAL A 65 -0.14 17.38 0.73
C VAL A 65 -0.34 18.89 0.87
N GLN A 66 -1.45 19.31 1.50
CA GLN A 66 -1.73 20.72 1.76
C GLN A 66 -0.63 21.39 2.61
N ASP A 67 -0.23 22.62 2.25
CA ASP A 67 0.85 23.36 2.92
C ASP A 67 0.64 23.47 4.44
N LYS A 68 -0.59 23.76 4.88
CA LYS A 68 -0.92 23.81 6.32
C LYS A 68 -0.63 22.50 7.06
N ASN A 69 -0.78 21.35 6.39
CA ASN A 69 -0.52 20.04 6.97
C ASN A 69 0.99 19.79 7.06
N ILE A 70 1.73 20.20 6.02
CA ILE A 70 3.20 20.19 6.03
C ILE A 70 3.77 21.11 7.12
N ASP A 71 3.20 22.30 7.30
CA ASP A 71 3.61 23.23 8.36
C ASP A 71 3.38 22.63 9.75
N ALA A 72 2.20 22.05 9.99
CA ALA A 72 1.90 21.34 11.22
C ALA A 72 2.86 20.17 11.47
N LEU A 73 3.15 19.38 10.42
CA LEU A 73 4.07 18.25 10.51
C LEU A 73 5.50 18.71 10.81
N ARG A 74 5.94 19.82 10.19
CA ARG A 74 7.24 20.44 10.44
C ARG A 74 7.38 20.92 11.88
N ASP A 75 6.31 21.46 12.46
CA ASP A 75 6.31 21.88 13.86
C ASP A 75 6.39 20.70 14.82
N ILE A 76 5.63 19.62 14.57
CA ILE A 76 5.72 18.36 15.33
C ILE A 76 7.14 17.80 15.25
N TYR A 77 7.70 17.78 14.04
CA TYR A 77 9.05 17.30 13.76
C TYR A 77 10.14 18.08 14.50
N ARG A 78 10.06 19.42 14.48
CA ARG A 78 10.99 20.31 15.21
C ARG A 78 10.92 20.09 16.72
N ARG A 79 9.71 19.88 17.25
CA ARG A 79 9.50 19.55 18.66
C ARG A 79 9.92 18.13 19.04
N LYS A 80 10.22 17.27 18.06
CA LYS A 80 10.52 15.84 18.24
C LYS A 80 9.41 15.08 18.96
N ASP A 81 8.15 15.46 18.72
CA ASP A 81 6.99 14.76 19.26
C ASP A 81 6.69 13.53 18.39
N TRP A 82 7.47 12.47 18.60
CA TRP A 82 7.41 11.25 17.79
C TRP A 82 6.11 10.46 17.96
N LYS A 83 5.44 10.61 19.11
CA LYS A 83 4.13 9.99 19.32
C LYS A 83 3.11 10.64 18.39
N LEU A 84 3.00 11.97 18.45
CA LEU A 84 2.08 12.70 17.59
C LEU A 84 2.45 12.56 16.11
N PHE A 85 3.74 12.52 15.77
CA PHE A 85 4.19 12.31 14.39
C PHE A 85 3.69 10.97 13.84
N ARG A 86 3.84 9.87 14.62
CA ARG A 86 3.32 8.55 14.23
C ARG A 86 1.80 8.55 14.09
N GLU A 87 1.10 9.18 15.02
CA GLU A 87 -0.38 9.29 15.00
C GLU A 87 -0.89 10.21 13.87
N SER A 88 -0.03 11.05 13.30
CA SER A 88 -0.35 11.95 12.19
C SER A 88 -0.40 11.24 10.83
N GLY A 89 0.12 10.02 10.73
CA GLY A 89 0.06 9.17 9.54
C GLY A 89 -1.15 8.23 9.60
N SER A 90 -2.20 8.51 8.83
CA SER A 90 -3.37 7.63 8.68
C SER A 90 -4.16 8.01 7.42
N LEU A 91 -5.00 7.11 6.91
CA LEU A 91 -5.88 7.39 5.77
C LEU A 91 -7.10 8.27 6.12
N SER A 92 -7.31 8.66 7.39
CA SER A 92 -8.45 9.48 7.80
C SER A 92 -8.32 10.96 7.38
N ASP A 93 -9.46 11.66 7.22
CA ASP A 93 -9.50 13.05 6.72
C ASP A 93 -8.69 14.08 7.53
N ASN A 94 -8.40 13.79 8.80
CA ASN A 94 -7.75 14.72 9.72
C ASN A 94 -6.24 14.50 9.84
N THR A 95 -5.66 13.66 8.99
CA THR A 95 -4.24 13.31 9.07
C THR A 95 -3.38 14.30 8.31
N LEU A 96 -2.11 14.35 8.68
CA LEU A 96 -1.15 15.25 8.03
C LEU A 96 -0.54 14.61 6.79
N TYR A 97 -0.46 13.28 6.75
CA TYR A 97 -0.02 12.47 5.62
C TYR A 97 -0.60 11.04 5.75
N HIS A 98 -0.47 10.23 4.70
CA HIS A 98 -0.94 8.84 4.61
C HIS A 98 -0.06 8.02 3.66
N ILE A 99 -0.45 6.77 3.40
CA ILE A 99 0.30 5.82 2.56
C ILE A 99 0.59 6.33 1.14
N GLY A 100 -0.25 7.20 0.57
CA GLY A 100 -0.06 7.70 -0.79
C GLY A 100 0.76 8.98 -0.90
N ASN A 101 1.21 9.60 0.21
CA ASN A 101 1.93 10.87 0.17
C ASN A 101 3.03 11.06 1.22
N TRP A 102 3.47 9.97 1.87
CA TRP A 102 4.51 10.07 2.89
C TRP A 102 5.86 10.50 2.29
N ILE A 103 6.12 10.22 1.00
CA ILE A 103 7.32 10.71 0.31
C ILE A 103 7.27 12.23 0.14
N TYR A 104 6.10 12.78 -0.23
CA TYR A 104 5.89 14.22 -0.32
C TYR A 104 6.18 14.90 1.01
N ALA A 105 5.59 14.36 2.09
CA ALA A 105 5.82 14.85 3.44
C ALA A 105 7.31 14.80 3.83
N GLY A 106 8.01 13.68 3.57
CA GLY A 106 9.43 13.57 3.88
C GLY A 106 10.34 14.49 3.07
N GLY A 107 10.02 14.74 1.80
CA GLY A 107 10.72 15.73 0.96
C GLY A 107 10.64 17.14 1.53
N HIS A 108 9.42 17.59 1.90
CA HIS A 108 9.23 18.93 2.48
C HIS A 108 9.69 19.08 3.94
N LEU A 109 9.99 17.97 4.62
CA LEU A 109 10.69 17.96 5.92
C LEU A 109 12.22 17.95 5.78
N GLY A 110 12.75 17.86 4.55
CA GLY A 110 14.18 17.77 4.29
C GLY A 110 14.81 16.43 4.68
N ILE A 111 13.99 15.36 4.75
CA ILE A 111 14.48 13.99 4.98
C ILE A 111 15.05 13.44 3.68
N PHE A 112 14.34 13.66 2.57
CA PHE A 112 14.75 13.23 1.23
C PHE A 112 15.31 14.40 0.44
N SER A 113 16.46 14.17 -0.20
CA SER A 113 17.11 15.11 -1.11
C SER A 113 16.74 14.84 -2.58
N GLU A 114 16.53 13.57 -2.91
CA GLU A 114 16.13 13.06 -4.21
C GLU A 114 15.39 11.73 -4.01
N VAL A 115 14.42 11.45 -4.88
CA VAL A 115 13.63 10.22 -4.88
C VAL A 115 13.81 9.49 -6.21
N TYR A 116 14.12 8.20 -6.12
CA TYR A 116 14.08 7.25 -7.22
C TYR A 116 12.90 6.31 -7.02
N TRP A 117 11.87 6.46 -7.85
CA TRP A 117 10.73 5.56 -7.90
C TRP A 117 11.01 4.45 -8.92
N VAL A 118 11.25 3.24 -8.41
CA VAL A 118 11.57 2.05 -9.20
C VAL A 118 10.28 1.27 -9.44
N ILE A 119 9.76 1.33 -10.67
CA ILE A 119 8.47 0.75 -11.06
C ILE A 119 8.61 -0.70 -11.57
N PRO A 120 7.59 -1.56 -11.37
CA PRO A 120 7.64 -2.96 -11.81
C PRO A 120 7.37 -3.15 -13.31
N PHE A 121 7.11 -2.06 -14.04
CA PHE A 121 6.65 -2.07 -15.43
C PHE A 121 7.77 -1.73 -16.41
N ASP A 122 7.80 -2.39 -17.57
CA ASP A 122 8.82 -2.14 -18.61
C ASP A 122 8.43 -0.99 -19.57
N VAL A 123 7.82 0.08 -19.03
CA VAL A 123 7.33 1.24 -19.81
C VAL A 123 8.48 1.91 -20.58
N LEU A 124 9.68 1.89 -20.00
CA LEU A 124 10.88 2.51 -20.55
C LEU A 124 11.53 1.72 -21.70
N SER A 125 11.09 0.48 -21.95
CA SER A 125 11.47 -0.29 -23.16
C SER A 125 10.44 -0.22 -24.27
N MET A 126 9.28 0.40 -24.05
CA MET A 126 8.23 0.50 -25.06
C MET A 126 8.63 1.46 -26.19
N GLU A 127 7.95 1.35 -27.34
CA GLU A 127 8.05 2.37 -28.39
C GLU A 127 7.61 3.74 -27.87
N ASN A 128 8.40 4.77 -28.20
CA ASN A 128 8.21 6.15 -27.73
C ASN A 128 8.14 6.27 -26.19
N PRO A 129 9.21 5.88 -25.46
CA PRO A 129 9.18 5.78 -24.00
C PRO A 129 8.85 7.11 -23.31
N ASP A 130 9.23 8.27 -23.86
CA ASP A 130 8.82 9.58 -23.33
C ASP A 130 7.28 9.75 -23.33
N LEU A 131 6.61 9.45 -24.45
CA LEU A 131 5.15 9.56 -24.54
C LEU A 131 4.46 8.58 -23.59
N GLN A 132 4.98 7.36 -23.47
CA GLN A 132 4.41 6.34 -22.58
C GLN A 132 4.61 6.69 -21.12
N MET A 133 5.78 7.23 -20.73
CA MET A 133 6.01 7.72 -19.38
C MET A 133 5.11 8.92 -19.03
N ARG A 134 4.87 9.83 -19.97
CA ARG A 134 3.90 10.92 -19.76
C ARG A 134 2.48 10.40 -19.56
N ARG A 135 2.07 9.35 -20.28
CA ARG A 135 0.77 8.69 -20.07
C ARG A 135 0.71 8.00 -18.70
N PHE A 136 1.74 7.23 -18.38
CA PHE A 136 1.89 6.57 -17.10
C PHE A 136 1.74 7.56 -15.94
N LEU A 137 2.44 8.70 -15.96
CA LEU A 137 2.28 9.72 -14.90
C LEU A 137 0.85 10.30 -14.82
N ARG A 138 0.14 10.45 -15.94
CA ARG A 138 -1.28 10.87 -15.90
C ARG A 138 -2.17 9.82 -15.24
N ASP A 139 -1.90 8.54 -15.46
CA ASP A 139 -2.64 7.44 -14.84
C ASP A 139 -2.44 7.43 -13.31
N TYR A 140 -1.30 7.96 -12.85
CA TYR A 140 -1.00 8.25 -11.44
C TYR A 140 -1.41 9.68 -11.00
N GLU A 141 -2.27 10.35 -11.78
CA GLU A 141 -2.88 11.65 -11.48
C GLU A 141 -1.91 12.84 -11.38
N PHE A 142 -0.73 12.73 -12.00
CA PHE A 142 0.13 13.89 -12.24
C PHE A 142 -0.55 14.78 -13.29
N ASN A 143 -0.65 16.08 -13.00
CA ASN A 143 -1.21 17.04 -13.94
C ASN A 143 -0.17 17.49 -14.98
N GLU A 144 -0.60 18.18 -16.03
CA GLU A 144 0.28 18.58 -17.13
C GLU A 144 1.42 19.51 -16.69
N GLN A 145 1.22 20.37 -15.67
CA GLN A 145 2.28 21.23 -15.16
C GLN A 145 3.37 20.41 -14.45
N GLU A 146 2.96 19.41 -13.67
CA GLU A 146 3.87 18.47 -13.01
C GLU A 146 4.64 17.63 -14.04
N ILE A 147 3.95 17.09 -15.04
CA ILE A 147 4.52 16.24 -16.12
C ILE A 147 5.51 17.03 -17.00
N GLN A 148 5.27 18.32 -17.23
CA GLN A 148 6.17 19.17 -18.04
C GLN A 148 7.56 19.33 -17.44
N THR A 149 7.73 19.06 -16.15
CA THR A 149 9.06 19.07 -15.51
C THR A 149 9.91 17.86 -15.88
N PHE A 150 9.29 16.81 -16.45
CA PHE A 150 9.97 15.54 -16.73
C PHE A 150 10.51 15.46 -18.16
N SER A 151 11.70 14.87 -18.27
CA SER A 151 12.36 14.52 -19.52
C SER A 151 13.05 13.16 -19.43
N LEU A 152 13.14 12.49 -20.58
CA LEU A 152 13.85 11.21 -20.70
C LEU A 152 15.37 11.43 -20.78
N HIS A 153 16.11 10.78 -19.88
CA HIS A 153 17.57 10.74 -19.85
C HIS A 153 18.04 9.28 -19.88
N GLY A 154 18.37 8.79 -21.09
CA GLY A 154 18.64 7.37 -21.29
C GLY A 154 17.39 6.55 -20.98
N ARG A 155 17.48 5.62 -20.01
CA ARG A 155 16.35 4.82 -19.52
C ARG A 155 15.76 5.34 -18.20
N GLN A 156 15.86 6.64 -17.93
CA GLN A 156 15.35 7.25 -16.71
C GLN A 156 14.49 8.46 -17.05
N PHE A 157 13.33 8.57 -16.43
CA PHE A 157 12.43 9.70 -16.63
C PHE A 157 12.55 10.65 -15.42
N ARG A 158 13.26 11.76 -15.62
CA ARG A 158 13.70 12.64 -14.52
C ARG A 158 12.95 13.96 -14.57
N GLY A 159 12.51 14.45 -13.42
CA GLY A 159 11.82 15.74 -13.28
C GLY A 159 11.74 16.19 -11.83
N SER A 160 10.72 17.00 -11.52
CA SER A 160 10.45 17.45 -10.16
C SER A 160 8.95 17.45 -9.86
N PHE A 161 8.58 16.93 -8.70
CA PHE A 161 7.22 16.99 -8.20
C PHE A 161 7.17 17.96 -7.03
N HIS A 162 6.54 19.13 -7.22
CA HIS A 162 6.42 20.19 -6.20
C HIS A 162 7.76 20.58 -5.54
N GLY A 163 8.84 20.61 -6.32
CA GLY A 163 10.19 20.97 -5.84
C GLY A 163 10.98 19.80 -5.27
N ILE A 164 10.40 18.59 -5.22
CA ILE A 164 11.11 17.36 -4.87
C ILE A 164 11.72 16.77 -6.15
N PRO A 165 13.04 16.57 -6.26
CA PRO A 165 13.64 15.86 -7.38
C PRO A 165 13.15 14.41 -7.43
N LEU A 166 12.57 14.02 -8.57
CA LEU A 166 11.98 12.70 -8.77
C LEU A 166 12.48 12.07 -10.07
N THR A 167 13.00 10.86 -9.97
CA THR A 167 13.35 10.02 -11.12
C THR A 167 12.52 8.75 -11.10
N VAL A 168 11.82 8.48 -12.20
CA VAL A 168 11.13 7.20 -12.42
C VAL A 168 12.03 6.30 -13.28
N CYS A 169 12.29 5.09 -12.81
CA CYS A 169 13.11 4.10 -13.50
C CYS A 169 12.59 2.68 -13.29
N ASP A 170 13.11 1.73 -14.05
CA ASP A 170 12.92 0.29 -13.81
C ASP A 170 14.18 -0.32 -13.20
N ILE A 171 14.10 -1.59 -12.81
CA ILE A 171 15.23 -2.28 -12.18
C ILE A 171 16.48 -2.39 -13.08
N LYS A 172 16.31 -2.37 -14.41
CA LYS A 172 17.39 -2.45 -15.40
C LYS A 172 18.09 -1.10 -15.58
N SER A 173 17.47 -0.03 -15.12
CA SER A 173 17.89 1.37 -15.30
C SER A 173 18.18 2.09 -13.98
N LEU A 174 18.44 1.33 -12.91
CA LEU A 174 18.88 1.85 -11.63
C LEU A 174 20.04 2.87 -11.79
N PRO A 175 20.01 4.00 -11.08
CA PRO A 175 21.04 5.04 -11.15
C PRO A 175 22.38 4.59 -10.56
N ASP A 176 23.44 5.35 -10.83
CA ASP A 176 24.66 5.28 -10.04
C ASP A 176 24.61 6.39 -8.99
N ILE A 177 24.53 5.99 -7.70
CA ILE A 177 24.39 6.92 -6.58
C ILE A 177 25.62 6.77 -5.67
N SER A 178 26.36 7.86 -5.48
CA SER A 178 27.50 7.92 -4.56
C SER A 178 27.11 8.21 -3.12
N ASP A 179 25.99 8.91 -2.95
CA ASP A 179 25.47 9.30 -1.63
C ASP A 179 24.83 8.12 -0.91
N PRO A 180 24.82 8.12 0.43
CA PRO A 180 24.11 7.10 1.18
C PRO A 180 22.59 7.15 0.92
N VAL A 181 21.99 5.97 0.75
CA VAL A 181 20.58 5.81 0.36
C VAL A 181 19.74 5.27 1.51
N LEU A 182 18.48 5.67 1.54
CA LEU A 182 17.40 4.95 2.21
C LEU A 182 16.80 3.98 1.22
N LEU A 183 16.71 2.71 1.61
CA LEU A 183 16.08 1.69 0.78
C LEU A 183 14.66 1.44 1.29
N SER A 184 13.71 1.52 0.40
CA SER A 184 12.30 1.26 0.66
C SER A 184 11.83 0.20 -0.33
N MET A 185 11.31 -0.91 0.17
CA MET A 185 10.81 -2.01 -0.67
C MET A 185 9.38 -2.35 -0.28
N ASP A 186 8.44 -2.03 -1.15
CA ASP A 186 7.09 -2.58 -1.08
C ASP A 186 7.06 -3.96 -1.73
N THR A 187 6.36 -4.90 -1.09
CA THR A 187 6.20 -6.26 -1.59
C THR A 187 5.14 -6.34 -2.69
N ASP A 188 4.23 -5.37 -2.78
CA ASP A 188 3.25 -5.28 -3.86
C ASP A 188 3.87 -5.04 -5.24
N TYR A 189 5.15 -4.66 -5.30
CA TYR A 189 5.97 -4.58 -6.51
C TYR A 189 6.07 -5.92 -7.22
N PHE A 190 6.14 -7.02 -6.47
CA PHE A 190 6.49 -8.32 -7.03
C PHE A 190 5.36 -8.98 -7.84
N PRO A 191 4.07 -8.95 -7.43
CA PRO A 191 2.98 -9.47 -8.26
C PRO A 191 2.91 -8.91 -9.70
N PRO A 192 2.88 -7.58 -9.93
CA PRO A 192 2.91 -7.04 -11.28
C PRO A 192 4.25 -7.31 -11.97
N TYR A 193 5.39 -7.19 -11.28
CA TYR A 193 6.70 -7.47 -11.88
C TYR A 193 6.81 -8.90 -12.40
N SER A 194 6.41 -9.88 -11.58
CA SER A 194 6.38 -11.30 -11.94
C SER A 194 5.46 -11.57 -13.11
N THR A 195 4.31 -10.90 -13.17
CA THR A 195 3.35 -11.07 -14.27
C THR A 195 3.88 -10.49 -15.57
N VAL A 196 4.38 -9.25 -15.54
CA VAL A 196 4.93 -8.56 -16.73
C VAL A 196 6.16 -9.25 -17.28
N ASN A 197 6.99 -9.83 -16.42
CA ASN A 197 8.24 -10.47 -16.83
C ASN A 197 8.14 -12.00 -16.96
N GLU A 198 6.94 -12.58 -16.79
CA GLU A 198 6.71 -14.04 -16.82
C GLU A 198 7.63 -14.83 -15.87
N LYS A 199 7.81 -14.32 -14.65
CA LYS A 199 8.75 -14.86 -13.65
C LYS A 199 8.03 -15.35 -12.41
N SER A 200 8.55 -16.45 -11.87
CA SER A 200 8.26 -16.85 -10.50
C SER A 200 8.72 -15.76 -9.52
N TYR A 201 8.13 -15.69 -8.32
CA TYR A 201 8.52 -14.70 -7.31
C TYR A 201 9.97 -14.86 -6.88
N LEU A 202 10.47 -16.09 -6.73
CA LEU A 202 11.89 -16.33 -6.41
C LEU A 202 12.83 -15.85 -7.53
N SER A 203 12.43 -16.02 -8.80
CA SER A 203 13.21 -15.51 -9.94
C SER A 203 13.20 -13.98 -9.99
N ALA A 204 12.04 -13.36 -9.74
CA ALA A 204 11.90 -11.91 -9.64
C ALA A 204 12.75 -11.32 -8.50
N LEU A 205 12.69 -11.92 -7.30
CA LEU A 205 13.54 -11.56 -6.16
C LEU A 205 15.02 -11.66 -6.52
N HIS A 206 15.43 -12.76 -7.14
CA HIS A 206 16.82 -12.93 -7.57
C HIS A 206 17.28 -11.81 -8.51
N GLU A 207 16.52 -11.50 -9.55
CA GLU A 207 16.86 -10.44 -10.51
C GLU A 207 16.93 -9.06 -9.86
N VAL A 208 15.93 -8.70 -9.04
CA VAL A 208 15.89 -7.41 -8.33
C VAL A 208 17.11 -7.25 -7.44
N PHE A 209 17.44 -8.26 -6.63
CA PHE A 209 18.59 -8.18 -5.75
C PHE A 209 19.92 -8.21 -6.50
N GLN A 210 20.06 -8.96 -7.60
CA GLN A 210 21.28 -8.91 -8.43
C GLN A 210 21.50 -7.52 -9.01
N ALA A 211 20.44 -6.86 -9.51
CA ALA A 211 20.53 -5.51 -10.03
C ALA A 211 20.94 -4.50 -8.94
N LEU A 212 20.35 -4.60 -7.74
CA LEU A 212 20.74 -3.78 -6.59
C LEU A 212 22.19 -4.03 -6.16
N TYR A 213 22.64 -5.29 -6.12
CA TYR A 213 23.99 -5.67 -5.70
C TYR A 213 25.05 -5.18 -6.68
N ALA A 214 24.73 -5.16 -7.98
CA ALA A 214 25.60 -4.61 -9.01
C ALA A 214 25.93 -3.13 -8.77
N LYS A 215 24.99 -2.38 -8.17
CA LYS A 215 25.15 -0.95 -7.86
C LYS A 215 25.95 -0.67 -6.59
N LYS A 216 26.04 -1.62 -5.66
CA LYS A 216 26.82 -1.50 -4.41
C LYS A 216 26.47 -0.23 -3.62
N TYR A 217 25.19 0.14 -3.59
CA TYR A 217 24.73 1.29 -2.83
C TYR A 217 25.12 1.20 -1.35
N LYS A 218 25.45 2.35 -0.78
CA LYS A 218 25.65 2.53 0.66
C LYS A 218 24.31 2.78 1.32
N VAL A 219 23.73 1.77 1.94
CA VAL A 219 22.41 1.85 2.59
C VAL A 219 22.57 2.36 4.01
N LEU A 220 21.93 3.49 4.32
CA LEU A 220 21.82 4.04 5.68
C LEU A 220 20.83 3.25 6.53
N ASP A 221 19.70 2.91 5.93
CA ASP A 221 18.59 2.23 6.57
C ASP A 221 17.68 1.60 5.52
N ALA A 222 16.93 0.57 5.90
CA ALA A 222 16.01 -0.13 5.00
C ALA A 222 14.63 -0.37 5.64
N VAL A 223 13.59 -0.27 4.84
CA VAL A 223 12.21 -0.63 5.20
C VAL A 223 11.67 -1.65 4.18
N VAL A 224 10.96 -2.66 4.69
CA VAL A 224 10.20 -3.62 3.89
C VAL A 224 8.72 -3.51 4.30
N CYS A 225 7.85 -3.24 3.34
CA CYS A 225 6.41 -3.13 3.56
C CYS A 225 5.68 -4.37 3.04
N TYR A 226 4.76 -4.94 3.84
CA TYR A 226 3.90 -6.04 3.39
C TYR A 226 2.72 -5.57 2.52
N SER A 227 2.20 -4.36 2.75
CA SER A 227 1.05 -3.81 2.00
C SER A 227 -0.20 -4.70 1.96
N VAL A 228 -0.39 -5.49 3.02
CA VAL A 228 -1.54 -6.39 3.17
C VAL A 228 -2.76 -5.66 3.73
N ASN A 229 -2.57 -4.76 4.71
CA ASN A 229 -3.67 -4.01 5.32
C ASN A 229 -4.46 -3.16 4.31
N SER A 230 -3.76 -2.65 3.30
CA SER A 230 -4.35 -1.84 2.22
C SER A 230 -4.82 -2.68 1.02
N ASN A 231 -4.83 -4.02 1.15
CA ASN A 231 -5.25 -4.98 0.13
C ASN A 231 -4.42 -4.98 -1.17
N TYR A 232 -3.21 -4.40 -1.18
CA TYR A 232 -2.33 -4.42 -2.38
C TYR A 232 -1.59 -5.75 -2.53
N LEU A 233 -1.10 -6.33 -1.42
CA LEU A 233 -0.55 -7.68 -1.41
C LEU A 233 -1.57 -8.69 -0.85
N PRO A 234 -1.88 -9.77 -1.57
CA PRO A 234 -2.63 -10.89 -1.02
C PRO A 234 -1.97 -11.47 0.24
N PRO A 235 -2.72 -11.72 1.34
CA PRO A 235 -2.12 -12.14 2.62
C PRO A 235 -1.29 -13.44 2.56
N TYR A 236 -1.57 -14.34 1.61
CA TYR A 236 -0.80 -15.57 1.43
C TYR A 236 0.62 -15.34 0.89
N LEU A 237 0.91 -14.15 0.35
CA LEU A 237 2.22 -13.76 -0.18
C LEU A 237 3.11 -13.04 0.82
N ARG A 238 2.72 -12.91 2.10
CA ARG A 238 3.58 -12.30 3.13
C ARG A 238 4.99 -12.89 3.19
N TRP A 239 5.14 -14.18 2.84
CA TRP A 239 6.45 -14.83 2.76
C TRP A 239 7.43 -14.16 1.78
N VAL A 240 6.94 -13.40 0.79
CA VAL A 240 7.79 -12.59 -0.10
C VAL A 240 8.50 -11.49 0.70
N GLY A 241 7.79 -10.78 1.58
CA GLY A 241 8.38 -9.77 2.47
C GLY A 241 9.38 -10.37 3.45
N ASP A 242 9.05 -11.53 4.04
CA ASP A 242 9.97 -12.27 4.92
C ASP A 242 11.26 -12.65 4.16
N THR A 243 11.12 -13.02 2.89
CA THR A 243 12.25 -13.40 2.04
C THR A 243 13.11 -12.19 1.70
N ILE A 244 12.53 -11.04 1.38
CA ILE A 244 13.26 -9.78 1.16
C ILE A 244 14.07 -9.42 2.41
N ALA A 245 13.45 -9.45 3.59
CA ALA A 245 14.13 -9.15 4.84
C ALA A 245 15.29 -10.12 5.12
N ALA A 246 15.07 -11.41 4.90
CA ALA A 246 16.12 -12.43 5.04
C ALA A 246 17.28 -12.25 4.05
N ILE A 247 17.00 -11.81 2.81
CA ILE A 247 18.04 -11.49 1.82
C ILE A 247 18.86 -10.28 2.27
N LEU A 248 18.22 -9.21 2.75
CA LEU A 248 18.90 -8.02 3.26
C LEU A 248 19.79 -8.35 4.48
N GLU A 249 19.31 -9.18 5.41
CA GLU A 249 20.09 -9.59 6.58
C GLU A 249 21.24 -10.54 6.20
N LYS A 250 21.04 -11.38 5.19
CA LYS A 250 22.00 -12.41 4.74
C LYS A 250 22.20 -12.36 3.22
N PRO A 251 22.93 -11.37 2.69
CA PRO A 251 23.01 -11.13 1.24
C PRO A 251 23.45 -12.33 0.41
N GLY A 252 24.34 -13.17 0.95
CA GLY A 252 24.82 -14.38 0.30
C GLY A 252 23.76 -15.46 0.06
N MET A 253 22.55 -15.32 0.62
CA MET A 253 21.44 -16.26 0.38
C MET A 253 20.98 -16.23 -1.08
N ILE A 254 21.08 -15.09 -1.77
CA ILE A 254 20.62 -14.94 -3.16
C ILE A 254 21.42 -15.77 -4.17
N ASN A 255 22.65 -16.15 -3.81
CA ASN A 255 23.59 -16.90 -4.65
C ASN A 255 23.60 -18.41 -4.33
N LYS A 256 22.71 -18.86 -3.45
CA LYS A 256 22.56 -20.26 -3.08
C LYS A 256 21.23 -20.79 -3.62
N GLU A 257 21.12 -22.10 -3.67
CA GLU A 257 19.82 -22.74 -3.89
C GLU A 257 18.80 -22.22 -2.85
N PRO A 258 17.57 -21.86 -3.28
CA PRO A 258 16.54 -21.42 -2.36
C PRO A 258 16.27 -22.47 -1.28
N LEU A 259 15.93 -22.00 -0.08
CA LEU A 259 15.51 -22.89 1.00
C LEU A 259 14.32 -23.74 0.51
N GLU A 260 14.33 -25.02 0.88
CA GLU A 260 13.30 -26.00 0.45
C GLU A 260 11.86 -25.48 0.68
N GLN A 261 11.62 -24.82 1.82
CA GLN A 261 10.34 -24.20 2.14
C GLN A 261 9.91 -23.08 1.17
N LEU A 262 10.87 -22.30 0.64
CA LEU A 262 10.60 -21.24 -0.33
C LEU A 262 10.30 -21.83 -1.70
N THR A 263 11.06 -22.86 -2.10
CA THR A 263 10.78 -23.62 -3.33
C THR A 263 9.38 -24.22 -3.31
N LEU A 264 8.96 -24.76 -2.16
CA LEU A 264 7.62 -25.29 -1.97
C LEU A 264 6.55 -24.19 -2.08
N LEU A 265 6.71 -23.07 -1.39
CA LEU A 265 5.77 -21.94 -1.46
C LEU A 265 5.63 -21.44 -2.91
N GLN A 266 6.74 -21.38 -3.65
CA GLN A 266 6.73 -21.02 -5.06
C GLN A 266 5.98 -22.05 -5.93
N GLN A 267 6.15 -23.35 -5.68
CA GLN A 267 5.43 -24.40 -6.41
C GLN A 267 3.92 -24.32 -6.16
N ILE A 268 3.52 -24.12 -4.91
CA ILE A 268 2.11 -23.95 -4.53
C ILE A 268 1.53 -22.69 -5.18
N ASP A 269 2.27 -21.58 -5.19
CA ASP A 269 1.84 -20.35 -5.88
C ASP A 269 1.65 -20.55 -7.39
N ASN A 270 2.55 -21.29 -8.03
CA ASN A 270 2.42 -21.64 -9.45
C ASN A 270 1.14 -22.46 -9.69
N SER A 271 0.86 -23.46 -8.86
CA SER A 271 -0.40 -24.24 -8.93
C SER A 271 -1.62 -23.36 -8.68
N TYR A 272 -1.55 -22.42 -7.72
CA TYR A 272 -2.63 -21.47 -7.45
C TYR A 272 -2.94 -20.59 -8.65
N ARG A 273 -1.91 -20.00 -9.28
CA ARG A 273 -2.05 -19.21 -10.52
C ARG A 273 -2.60 -20.03 -11.69
N GLY A 274 -2.25 -21.31 -11.74
CA GLY A 274 -2.81 -22.29 -12.68
C GLY A 274 -4.20 -22.81 -12.30
N THR A 275 -4.77 -22.37 -11.17
CA THR A 275 -6.04 -22.83 -10.60
C THR A 275 -6.10 -24.34 -10.30
N ASP A 276 -4.95 -25.00 -10.13
CA ASP A 276 -4.84 -26.43 -9.83
C ASP A 276 -4.91 -26.68 -8.32
N ALA A 277 -6.12 -26.62 -7.77
CA ALA A 277 -6.37 -26.85 -6.35
C ALA A 277 -5.96 -28.25 -5.88
N THR A 278 -6.00 -29.25 -6.77
CA THR A 278 -5.66 -30.64 -6.42
C THR A 278 -4.16 -30.77 -6.17
N GLU A 279 -3.34 -30.20 -7.06
CA GLU A 279 -1.90 -30.21 -6.85
C GLU A 279 -1.50 -29.35 -5.64
N MET A 280 -2.15 -28.19 -5.42
CA MET A 280 -1.94 -27.40 -4.21
C MET A 280 -2.14 -28.24 -2.94
N LEU A 281 -3.27 -28.92 -2.81
CA LEU A 281 -3.58 -29.74 -1.63
C LEU A 281 -2.63 -30.93 -1.48
N LYS A 282 -2.22 -31.55 -2.58
CA LYS A 282 -1.23 -32.64 -2.58
C LYS A 282 0.14 -32.16 -2.08
N LEU A 283 0.61 -31.02 -2.59
CA LEU A 283 1.84 -30.39 -2.13
C LEU A 283 1.71 -30.02 -0.64
N ILE A 284 0.69 -29.26 -0.25
CA ILE A 284 0.52 -28.84 1.14
C ILE A 284 0.49 -30.04 2.09
N SER A 285 -0.26 -31.09 1.77
CA SER A 285 -0.40 -32.27 2.65
C SER A 285 0.93 -33.02 2.84
N SER A 286 1.79 -33.06 1.81
CA SER A 286 3.09 -33.76 1.93
C SER A 286 4.12 -32.99 2.76
N TRP A 287 3.92 -31.68 2.97
CA TRP A 287 4.92 -30.82 3.60
C TRP A 287 4.48 -30.15 4.90
N MET A 288 3.18 -30.04 5.16
CA MET A 288 2.65 -29.30 6.32
C MET A 288 3.08 -29.90 7.67
N VAL A 289 3.39 -31.21 7.71
CA VAL A 289 3.96 -31.85 8.91
C VAL A 289 5.39 -31.38 9.19
N LYS A 290 6.19 -31.17 8.14
CA LYS A 290 7.57 -30.70 8.23
C LYS A 290 7.65 -29.19 8.45
N TYR A 291 6.75 -28.45 7.81
CA TYR A 291 6.71 -26.99 7.80
C TYR A 291 5.28 -26.51 8.12
N PRO A 292 4.92 -26.28 9.40
CA PRO A 292 3.60 -25.78 9.78
C PRO A 292 3.52 -24.25 9.59
N LEU A 293 3.78 -23.76 8.38
CA LEU A 293 3.83 -22.33 8.07
C LEU A 293 2.41 -21.74 7.96
N PRO A 294 2.16 -20.53 8.47
CA PRO A 294 0.86 -19.88 8.33
C PRO A 294 0.49 -19.60 6.86
N SER A 295 1.47 -19.31 6.00
CA SER A 295 1.27 -19.17 4.55
C SER A 295 0.77 -20.45 3.89
N LEU A 296 1.28 -21.62 4.28
CA LEU A 296 0.81 -22.91 3.74
C LEU A 296 -0.63 -23.20 4.15
N GLN A 297 -1.01 -22.91 5.40
CA GLN A 297 -2.40 -23.02 5.84
C GLN A 297 -3.31 -22.05 5.08
N LEU A 298 -2.83 -20.84 4.77
CA LEU A 298 -3.62 -19.90 4.01
C LEU A 298 -3.77 -20.33 2.54
N TYR A 299 -2.70 -20.80 1.87
CA TYR A 299 -2.82 -21.42 0.55
C TYR A 299 -3.77 -22.62 0.55
N LYS A 300 -3.80 -23.42 1.63
CA LYS A 300 -4.77 -24.51 1.79
C LYS A 300 -6.20 -23.97 1.79
N ALA A 301 -6.44 -22.86 2.49
CA ALA A 301 -7.74 -22.20 2.48
C ALA A 301 -8.14 -21.80 1.05
N TYR A 302 -7.24 -21.16 0.30
CA TYR A 302 -7.48 -20.79 -1.10
C TYR A 302 -7.72 -22.00 -2.01
N ALA A 303 -7.01 -23.11 -1.82
CA ALA A 303 -7.27 -24.33 -2.58
C ALA A 303 -8.69 -24.86 -2.35
N HIS A 304 -9.17 -24.86 -1.09
CA HIS A 304 -10.56 -25.20 -0.79
C HIS A 304 -11.56 -24.18 -1.33
N VAL A 305 -11.21 -22.88 -1.40
CA VAL A 305 -12.03 -21.87 -2.08
C VAL A 305 -12.19 -22.21 -3.56
N LEU A 306 -11.10 -22.58 -4.26
CA LEU A 306 -11.13 -22.99 -5.67
C LEU A 306 -11.97 -24.25 -5.90
N GLN A 307 -12.07 -25.16 -4.92
CA GLN A 307 -12.94 -26.33 -4.97
C GLN A 307 -14.40 -26.06 -4.56
N GLY A 308 -14.72 -24.83 -4.12
CA GLY A 308 -16.05 -24.47 -3.61
C GLY A 308 -16.34 -24.95 -2.18
N GLU A 309 -15.35 -25.51 -1.49
CA GLU A 309 -15.46 -26.13 -0.17
C GLU A 309 -15.32 -25.10 0.97
N SER A 310 -16.34 -24.27 1.16
CA SER A 310 -16.25 -23.12 2.07
C SER A 310 -15.97 -23.45 3.53
N ASP A 311 -16.40 -24.62 4.02
CA ASP A 311 -16.13 -25.00 5.42
C ASP A 311 -14.67 -25.42 5.63
N HIS A 312 -14.08 -26.18 4.69
CA HIS A 312 -12.65 -26.50 4.74
C HIS A 312 -11.79 -25.25 4.57
N ALA A 313 -12.18 -24.36 3.66
CA ALA A 313 -11.53 -23.05 3.50
C ALA A 313 -11.53 -22.26 4.81
N TYR A 314 -12.67 -22.20 5.49
CA TYR A 314 -12.81 -21.50 6.77
C TYR A 314 -11.89 -22.09 7.84
N GLN A 315 -11.85 -23.41 8.00
CA GLN A 315 -11.00 -24.05 9.01
C GLN A 315 -9.51 -23.78 8.75
N ALA A 316 -9.07 -23.89 7.49
CA ALA A 316 -7.69 -23.63 7.11
C ALA A 316 -7.29 -22.15 7.33
N ALA A 317 -8.16 -21.20 6.97
CA ALA A 317 -7.92 -19.78 7.19
C ALA A 317 -7.86 -19.41 8.68
N VAL A 318 -8.75 -19.98 9.50
CA VAL A 318 -8.71 -19.83 10.96
C VAL A 318 -7.43 -20.41 11.54
N GLU A 319 -6.95 -21.56 11.04
CA GLU A 319 -5.72 -22.17 11.52
C GLU A 319 -4.48 -21.34 11.16
N SER A 320 -4.45 -20.76 9.95
CA SER A 320 -3.43 -19.79 9.55
C SER A 320 -3.37 -18.59 10.50
N CYS A 321 -4.52 -17.97 10.77
CA CYS A 321 -4.68 -16.85 11.71
C CYS A 321 -4.30 -17.19 13.16
N LYS A 322 -4.55 -18.43 13.61
CA LYS A 322 -4.11 -18.90 14.93
C LYS A 322 -2.60 -19.08 15.03
N THR A 323 -1.98 -19.57 13.96
CA THR A 323 -0.54 -19.78 13.88
C THR A 323 0.21 -18.46 13.91
N ASP A 324 -0.28 -17.48 13.14
CA ASP A 324 0.23 -16.12 13.14
C ASP A 324 -0.92 -15.12 12.94
N ARG A 325 -1.08 -14.21 13.90
CA ARG A 325 -2.15 -13.21 13.88
C ARG A 325 -2.06 -12.25 12.70
N LEU A 326 -0.88 -12.07 12.11
CA LEU A 326 -0.75 -11.27 10.89
C LEU A 326 -1.62 -11.89 9.78
N TYR A 327 -1.65 -13.22 9.65
CA TYR A 327 -2.43 -13.92 8.63
C TYR A 327 -3.95 -13.92 8.86
N CYS A 328 -4.45 -13.32 9.95
CA CYS A 328 -5.88 -13.12 10.14
C CYS A 328 -6.51 -12.24 9.04
N THR A 329 -5.72 -11.41 8.35
CA THR A 329 -6.16 -10.65 7.18
C THR A 329 -6.60 -11.56 6.01
N GLY A 330 -6.18 -12.83 5.99
CA GLY A 330 -6.64 -13.84 5.03
C GLY A 330 -8.12 -14.19 5.16
N LEU A 331 -8.70 -14.10 6.37
CA LEU A 331 -10.13 -14.35 6.60
C LEU A 331 -11.03 -13.35 5.86
N PRO A 332 -10.96 -12.03 6.13
CA PRO A 332 -11.79 -11.07 5.44
C PRO A 332 -11.46 -10.99 3.93
N ASN A 333 -10.23 -11.28 3.51
CA ASN A 333 -9.88 -11.34 2.08
C ASN A 333 -10.63 -12.48 1.35
N ILE A 334 -10.70 -13.67 1.94
CA ILE A 334 -11.57 -14.76 1.44
C ILE A 334 -13.05 -14.40 1.57
N GLY A 335 -13.42 -13.63 2.60
CA GLY A 335 -14.76 -13.05 2.76
C GLY A 335 -15.16 -12.19 1.56
N SER A 336 -14.27 -11.32 1.10
CA SER A 336 -14.47 -10.47 -0.10
C SER A 336 -14.68 -11.30 -1.36
N TYR A 337 -13.96 -12.42 -1.52
CA TYR A 337 -14.20 -13.37 -2.61
C TYR A 337 -15.62 -13.97 -2.56
N TYR A 338 -16.07 -14.46 -1.41
CA TYR A 338 -17.43 -14.99 -1.29
C TYR A 338 -18.50 -13.90 -1.44
N TYR A 339 -18.18 -12.65 -1.10
CA TYR A 339 -19.05 -11.50 -1.35
C TYR A 339 -19.23 -11.28 -2.86
N SER A 340 -18.15 -11.27 -3.64
CA SER A 340 -18.22 -11.07 -5.09
C SER A 340 -18.98 -12.19 -5.80
N GLU A 341 -18.94 -13.41 -5.26
CA GLU A 341 -19.73 -14.56 -5.72
C GLU A 341 -21.22 -14.51 -5.30
N GLY A 342 -21.65 -13.46 -4.58
CA GLY A 342 -23.02 -13.34 -4.07
C GLY A 342 -23.36 -14.26 -2.90
N ARG A 343 -22.37 -14.96 -2.33
CA ARG A 343 -22.52 -15.89 -1.20
C ARG A 343 -22.42 -15.16 0.15
N TYR A 344 -23.30 -14.19 0.38
CA TYR A 344 -23.19 -13.22 1.48
C TYR A 344 -23.13 -13.85 2.89
N LYS A 345 -23.93 -14.90 3.17
CA LYS A 345 -23.85 -15.59 4.48
C LYS A 345 -22.51 -16.30 4.70
N THR A 346 -21.93 -16.85 3.63
CA THR A 346 -20.59 -17.44 3.69
C THR A 346 -19.56 -16.33 3.91
N ALA A 347 -19.63 -15.24 3.14
CA ALA A 347 -18.73 -14.10 3.28
C ALA A 347 -18.73 -13.52 4.72
N GLU A 348 -19.92 -13.30 5.30
CA GLU A 348 -20.08 -12.82 6.67
C GLU A 348 -19.37 -13.70 7.70
N LYS A 349 -19.46 -15.03 7.56
CA LYS A 349 -18.75 -15.98 8.46
C LYS A 349 -17.25 -15.70 8.49
N PHE A 350 -16.65 -15.43 7.34
CA PHE A 350 -15.22 -15.10 7.22
C PHE A 350 -14.89 -13.72 7.78
N PHE A 351 -15.67 -12.69 7.44
CA PHE A 351 -15.48 -11.34 7.98
C PHE A 351 -15.54 -11.32 9.51
N VAL A 352 -16.60 -11.90 10.08
CA VAL A 352 -16.80 -11.95 11.55
C VAL A 352 -15.63 -12.66 12.23
N ALA A 353 -15.18 -13.79 11.69
CA ALA A 353 -14.04 -14.51 12.26
C ALA A 353 -12.75 -13.69 12.23
N GLY A 354 -12.49 -13.01 11.11
CA GLY A 354 -11.35 -12.13 10.96
C GLY A 354 -11.34 -11.00 12.00
N TYR A 355 -12.43 -10.21 12.05
CA TYR A 355 -12.49 -9.04 12.94
C TYR A 355 -12.60 -9.42 14.42
N ALA A 356 -13.12 -10.61 14.73
CA ALA A 356 -13.06 -11.16 16.09
C ALA A 356 -11.63 -11.53 16.50
N ALA A 357 -10.84 -12.10 15.57
CA ALA A 357 -9.49 -12.55 15.84
C ALA A 357 -8.47 -11.39 15.88
N ASN A 358 -8.65 -10.38 15.02
CA ASN A 358 -7.83 -9.18 14.99
C ASN A 358 -8.69 -7.91 14.82
N PRO A 359 -9.20 -7.32 15.92
CA PRO A 359 -10.07 -6.14 15.84
C PRO A 359 -9.42 -4.88 15.25
N GLY A 360 -8.09 -4.82 15.26
CA GLY A 360 -7.30 -3.68 14.78
C GLY A 360 -7.02 -3.68 13.28
N MET A 361 -7.34 -4.77 12.56
CA MET A 361 -7.20 -4.78 11.11
C MET A 361 -8.32 -3.96 10.44
N SER A 362 -7.96 -3.33 9.33
CA SER A 362 -8.83 -2.46 8.55
C SER A 362 -9.15 -3.00 7.15
N ASN A 363 -8.43 -4.03 6.71
CA ASN A 363 -8.58 -4.58 5.36
C ASN A 363 -9.99 -5.14 5.16
N ASP A 364 -10.59 -4.84 4.00
CA ASP A 364 -11.92 -5.27 3.59
C ASP A 364 -13.11 -4.81 4.49
N LEU A 365 -12.95 -3.80 5.36
CA LEU A 365 -14.07 -3.26 6.17
C LEU A 365 -15.21 -2.74 5.30
N PHE A 366 -14.84 -2.10 4.20
CA PHE A 366 -15.74 -1.64 3.16
C PHE A 366 -16.60 -2.78 2.56
N PHE A 367 -15.98 -3.91 2.21
CA PHE A 367 -16.71 -5.09 1.70
C PHE A 367 -17.56 -5.76 2.77
N TYR A 368 -17.14 -5.73 4.03
CA TYR A 368 -17.98 -6.22 5.11
C TYR A 368 -19.26 -5.39 5.28
N GLY A 369 -19.14 -4.06 5.23
CA GLY A 369 -20.30 -3.15 5.23
C GLY A 369 -21.25 -3.44 4.06
N HIS A 370 -20.72 -3.69 2.86
CA HIS A 370 -21.51 -4.12 1.72
C HIS A 370 -22.22 -5.46 1.95
N CYS A 371 -21.52 -6.45 2.49
CA CYS A 371 -22.07 -7.76 2.82
C CYS A 371 -23.26 -7.64 3.79
N LEU A 372 -23.11 -6.86 4.87
CA LEU A 372 -24.18 -6.59 5.83
C LEU A 372 -25.39 -5.91 5.17
N ARG A 373 -25.14 -4.95 4.27
CA ARG A 373 -26.21 -4.29 3.50
C ARG A 373 -26.98 -5.29 2.63
N LYS A 374 -26.28 -6.20 1.93
CA LYS A 374 -26.90 -7.26 1.11
C LYS A 374 -27.69 -8.27 1.94
N LEU A 375 -27.34 -8.45 3.21
CA LEU A 375 -28.08 -9.26 4.18
C LEU A 375 -29.26 -8.52 4.84
N GLY A 376 -29.52 -7.26 4.47
CA GLY A 376 -30.60 -6.43 5.04
C GLY A 376 -30.30 -5.87 6.43
N ARG A 377 -29.07 -6.02 6.93
CA ARG A 377 -28.62 -5.58 8.26
C ARG A 377 -28.11 -4.14 8.21
N LEU A 378 -28.99 -3.19 7.90
CA LEU A 378 -28.62 -1.79 7.62
C LEU A 378 -27.91 -1.09 8.79
N ASN A 379 -28.33 -1.33 10.03
CA ASN A 379 -27.69 -0.75 11.22
C ASN A 379 -26.25 -1.26 11.41
N ASP A 380 -26.04 -2.56 11.18
CA ASP A 380 -24.69 -3.13 11.31
C ASP A 380 -23.78 -2.67 10.17
N ALA A 381 -24.35 -2.53 8.96
CA ALA A 381 -23.63 -1.96 7.82
C ALA A 381 -23.20 -0.51 8.11
N LEU A 382 -24.07 0.31 8.71
CA LEU A 382 -23.76 1.67 9.13
C LEU A 382 -22.56 1.70 10.08
N ILE A 383 -22.54 0.86 11.12
CA ILE A 383 -21.42 0.75 12.06
C ILE A 383 -20.12 0.37 11.33
N SER A 384 -20.20 -0.59 10.40
CA SER A 384 -19.03 -1.01 9.61
C SER A 384 -18.50 0.12 8.74
N TYR A 385 -19.36 0.88 8.07
CA TYR A 385 -18.95 2.02 7.26
C TYR A 385 -18.43 3.17 8.11
N GLU A 386 -18.97 3.42 9.30
CA GLU A 386 -18.43 4.43 10.21
C GLU A 386 -17.02 4.05 10.70
N LYS A 387 -16.78 2.76 10.97
CA LYS A 387 -15.43 2.26 11.28
C LYS A 387 -14.49 2.40 10.08
N ASP A 388 -14.95 2.03 8.89
CA ASP A 388 -14.18 2.18 7.65
C ASP A 388 -13.83 3.66 7.39
N GLU A 389 -14.79 4.58 7.50
CA GLU A 389 -14.57 6.01 7.30
C GLU A 389 -13.58 6.60 8.30
N ALA A 390 -13.65 6.17 9.56
CA ALA A 390 -12.73 6.63 10.60
C ALA A 390 -11.26 6.24 10.30
N ILE A 391 -11.06 5.17 9.52
CA ILE A 391 -9.73 4.66 9.20
C ILE A 391 -9.28 5.16 7.82
N ASN A 392 -10.16 5.06 6.82
CA ASN A 392 -9.87 5.22 5.39
C ASN A 392 -10.34 6.55 4.79
N GLY A 393 -11.01 7.39 5.57
CA GLY A 393 -11.48 8.71 5.17
C GLY A 393 -12.93 8.74 4.66
N THR A 394 -13.44 9.96 4.45
CA THR A 394 -14.86 10.24 4.14
C THR A 394 -15.29 9.68 2.80
N PHE A 395 -14.43 9.69 1.79
CA PHE A 395 -14.79 9.27 0.44
C PHE A 395 -14.19 7.89 0.12
N PRO A 396 -14.98 6.97 -0.46
CA PRO A 396 -16.39 7.10 -0.87
C PRO A 396 -17.42 6.81 0.22
N THR A 397 -16.98 6.30 1.37
CA THR A 397 -17.81 5.62 2.38
C THR A 397 -18.96 6.46 2.93
N ARG A 398 -18.82 7.78 3.06
CA ARG A 398 -19.89 8.66 3.53
C ARG A 398 -21.10 8.74 2.59
N PHE A 399 -20.94 8.48 1.29
CA PHE A 399 -22.10 8.35 0.39
C PHE A 399 -22.92 7.10 0.69
N LEU A 400 -22.29 5.98 1.06
CA LEU A 400 -22.99 4.77 1.47
C LEU A 400 -23.72 4.96 2.79
N ILE A 401 -23.10 5.67 3.74
CA ILE A 401 -23.74 6.07 5.00
C ILE A 401 -24.99 6.93 4.73
N ALA A 402 -24.86 7.94 3.87
CA ALA A 402 -25.98 8.81 3.48
C ALA A 402 -27.13 8.02 2.84
N GLU A 403 -26.82 7.10 1.92
CA GLU A 403 -27.82 6.23 1.31
C GLU A 403 -28.58 5.40 2.35
N ILE A 404 -27.88 4.79 3.32
CA ILE A 404 -28.53 4.00 4.38
C ILE A 404 -29.45 4.87 5.23
N GLN A 405 -29.02 6.08 5.59
CA GLN A 405 -29.85 7.03 6.34
C GLN A 405 -31.12 7.42 5.56
N LEU A 406 -31.02 7.59 4.24
CA LEU A 406 -32.18 7.81 3.37
C LEU A 406 -33.12 6.60 3.35
N LEU A 407 -32.59 5.38 3.26
CA LEU A 407 -33.38 4.14 3.32
C LEU A 407 -34.11 3.96 4.67
N GLN A 408 -33.54 4.49 5.75
CA GLN A 408 -34.15 4.52 7.08
C GLN A 408 -35.11 5.69 7.30
N ASN A 409 -35.33 6.52 6.28
CA ASN A 409 -36.12 7.75 6.33
C ASN A 409 -35.60 8.80 7.34
N ASP A 410 -34.31 8.73 7.72
CA ASP A 410 -33.62 9.75 8.52
C ASP A 410 -33.01 10.82 7.60
N LYS A 411 -33.91 11.64 7.05
CA LYS A 411 -33.55 12.69 6.06
C LYS A 411 -32.58 13.72 6.62
N LYS A 412 -32.75 14.10 7.90
CA LYS A 412 -31.94 15.15 8.51
C LYS A 412 -30.48 14.71 8.64
N THR A 413 -30.24 13.48 9.12
CA THR A 413 -28.87 12.95 9.24
C THR A 413 -28.27 12.68 7.86
N ALA A 414 -29.08 12.18 6.92
CA ALA A 414 -28.65 11.98 5.53
C ALA A 414 -28.14 13.28 4.90
N GLU A 415 -28.84 14.40 5.04
CA GLU A 415 -28.42 15.70 4.49
C GLU A 415 -27.06 16.16 5.04
N ILE A 416 -26.82 15.95 6.33
CA ILE A 416 -25.51 16.24 6.95
C ILE A 416 -24.43 15.36 6.34
N SER A 417 -24.69 14.06 6.21
CA SER A 417 -23.76 13.11 5.58
C SER A 417 -23.47 13.47 4.13
N ILE A 418 -24.48 13.84 3.33
CA ILE A 418 -24.32 14.26 1.94
C ILE A 418 -23.44 15.51 1.87
N ALA A 419 -23.73 16.53 2.68
CA ALA A 419 -22.93 17.75 2.69
C ALA A 419 -21.46 17.47 3.04
N LYS A 420 -21.20 16.59 4.02
CA LYS A 420 -19.84 16.14 4.36
C LYS A 420 -19.17 15.41 3.19
N ALA A 421 -19.87 14.46 2.57
CA ALA A 421 -19.36 13.67 1.46
C ALA A 421 -18.99 14.54 0.25
N VAL A 422 -19.89 15.44 -0.15
CA VAL A 422 -19.67 16.38 -1.26
C VAL A 422 -18.51 17.32 -0.93
N LYS A 423 -18.47 17.89 0.28
CA LYS A 423 -17.37 18.77 0.68
C LYS A 423 -16.02 18.07 0.56
N HIS A 424 -15.89 16.86 1.10
CA HIS A 424 -14.64 16.10 1.04
C HIS A 424 -14.25 15.78 -0.39
N LEU A 425 -15.19 15.26 -1.20
CA LEU A 425 -14.97 14.96 -2.61
C LEU A 425 -14.46 16.18 -3.40
N MET A 426 -15.01 17.37 -3.16
CA MET A 426 -14.56 18.59 -3.85
C MET A 426 -13.16 19.06 -3.42
N THR A 427 -12.66 18.59 -2.28
CA THR A 427 -11.31 18.92 -1.78
C THR A 427 -10.29 17.80 -1.97
N SER A 428 -10.74 16.59 -2.31
CA SER A 428 -9.89 15.43 -2.50
C SER A 428 -9.50 15.29 -3.96
N ARG A 429 -8.25 15.68 -4.28
CA ARG A 429 -7.69 15.56 -5.62
C ARG A 429 -7.67 14.10 -6.12
N TYR A 430 -7.44 13.16 -5.19
CA TYR A 430 -7.21 11.74 -5.47
C TYR A 430 -8.42 10.84 -5.17
N ALA A 431 -9.61 11.43 -5.13
CA ALA A 431 -10.85 10.71 -4.90
C ALA A 431 -11.22 9.86 -6.13
N GLN A 432 -11.09 8.54 -6.01
CA GLN A 432 -11.53 7.59 -7.04
C GLN A 432 -12.71 6.75 -6.55
N VAL A 433 -13.67 6.48 -7.45
CA VAL A 433 -14.74 5.51 -7.20
C VAL A 433 -14.49 4.25 -7.98
N VAL A 434 -14.67 3.12 -7.31
CA VAL A 434 -14.14 1.83 -7.77
C VAL A 434 -15.20 0.73 -7.95
N ASN A 435 -16.49 1.01 -7.70
CA ASN A 435 -17.54 -0.03 -7.83
C ASN A 435 -18.97 0.51 -8.04
N HIS A 436 -19.84 -0.42 -8.48
CA HIS A 436 -21.27 -0.17 -8.71
C HIS A 436 -22.03 0.24 -7.45
N GLU A 437 -21.66 -0.30 -6.28
CA GLU A 437 -22.32 -0.01 -5.02
C GLU A 437 -22.17 1.46 -4.62
N THR A 438 -20.97 2.01 -4.80
CA THR A 438 -20.66 3.42 -4.53
C THR A 438 -21.34 4.31 -5.56
N ALA A 439 -21.25 3.97 -6.84
CA ALA A 439 -21.94 4.72 -7.90
C ALA A 439 -23.45 4.76 -7.65
N GLY A 440 -24.04 3.63 -7.24
CA GLY A 440 -25.44 3.51 -6.82
C GLY A 440 -25.80 4.44 -5.68
N ALA A 441 -24.97 4.49 -4.62
CA ALA A 441 -25.21 5.40 -3.49
C ALA A 441 -25.14 6.88 -3.91
N ILE A 442 -24.19 7.25 -4.77
CA ILE A 442 -24.09 8.63 -5.29
C ILE A 442 -25.28 8.96 -6.20
N TYR A 443 -25.76 8.02 -7.00
CA TYR A 443 -27.01 8.18 -7.77
C TYR A 443 -28.22 8.41 -6.85
N THR A 444 -28.37 7.61 -5.80
CA THR A 444 -29.44 7.77 -4.80
C THR A 444 -29.40 9.15 -4.14
N VAL A 445 -28.20 9.60 -3.77
CA VAL A 445 -27.97 10.93 -3.20
C VAL A 445 -28.30 12.04 -4.19
N LEU A 446 -27.92 11.90 -5.46
CA LEU A 446 -28.21 12.88 -6.50
C LEU A 446 -29.73 13.03 -6.71
N ASP A 447 -30.44 11.91 -6.83
CA ASP A 447 -31.91 11.89 -6.99
C ASP A 447 -32.62 12.49 -5.78
N TYR A 448 -32.11 12.22 -4.58
CA TYR A 448 -32.61 12.85 -3.36
C TYR A 448 -32.44 14.37 -3.42
N CYS A 449 -31.23 14.85 -3.71
CA CYS A 449 -30.91 16.27 -3.76
C CYS A 449 -31.79 17.03 -4.76
N ASP A 450 -32.01 16.48 -5.95
CA ASP A 450 -32.89 17.10 -6.95
C ASP A 450 -34.34 17.19 -6.45
N ARG A 451 -34.86 16.13 -5.83
CA ARG A 451 -36.24 16.07 -5.35
C ARG A 451 -36.52 17.04 -4.21
N VAL A 452 -35.57 17.25 -3.30
CA VAL A 452 -35.74 18.12 -2.13
C VAL A 452 -35.18 19.53 -2.32
N GLY A 453 -34.65 19.85 -3.51
CA GLY A 453 -34.16 21.19 -3.85
C GLY A 453 -32.78 21.55 -3.32
N LEU A 454 -31.92 20.56 -3.04
CA LEU A 454 -30.52 20.76 -2.63
C LEU A 454 -29.61 21.00 -3.86
N ASN A 455 -29.94 22.05 -4.61
CA ASN A 455 -29.41 22.32 -5.95
C ASN A 455 -27.88 22.46 -6.00
N ASP A 456 -27.27 23.06 -4.97
CA ASP A 456 -25.81 23.27 -4.94
C ASP A 456 -25.05 21.95 -4.75
N LEU A 457 -25.54 21.06 -3.88
CA LEU A 457 -24.94 19.73 -3.70
C LEU A 457 -25.05 18.90 -4.97
N ALA A 458 -26.22 18.91 -5.62
CA ALA A 458 -26.44 18.22 -6.87
C ALA A 458 -25.56 18.77 -8.01
N ARG A 459 -25.40 20.10 -8.10
CA ARG A 459 -24.51 20.75 -9.07
C ARG A 459 -23.05 20.35 -8.87
N ASN A 460 -22.58 20.35 -7.62
CA ASN A 460 -21.20 19.95 -7.29
C ASN A 460 -20.92 18.51 -7.70
N LEU A 461 -21.84 17.58 -7.42
CA LEU A 461 -21.71 16.18 -7.84
C LEU A 461 -21.62 16.04 -9.36
N ARG A 462 -22.52 16.70 -10.11
CA ARG A 462 -22.53 16.64 -11.58
C ARG A 462 -21.28 17.21 -12.23
N ASN A 463 -20.71 18.25 -11.63
CA ASN A 463 -19.54 18.94 -12.14
C ASN A 463 -18.21 18.34 -11.65
N CYS A 464 -18.24 17.38 -10.73
CA CYS A 464 -17.05 16.71 -10.23
C CYS A 464 -16.54 15.70 -11.28
N PRO A 465 -15.32 15.88 -11.84
CA PRO A 465 -14.79 14.99 -12.87
C PRO A 465 -14.72 13.51 -12.42
N ALA A 466 -14.38 13.26 -11.16
CA ALA A 466 -14.36 11.90 -10.59
C ALA A 466 -15.74 11.23 -10.65
N VAL A 467 -16.81 11.97 -10.32
CA VAL A 467 -18.20 11.47 -10.41
C VAL A 467 -18.63 11.27 -11.85
N THR A 468 -18.27 12.20 -12.75
CA THR A 468 -18.57 12.05 -14.18
C THR A 468 -17.91 10.81 -14.77
N SER A 469 -16.62 10.60 -14.50
CA SER A 469 -15.87 9.42 -14.95
C SER A 469 -16.48 8.13 -14.38
N MET A 470 -16.82 8.14 -13.08
CA MET A 470 -17.48 7.02 -12.42
C MET A 470 -18.81 6.66 -13.07
N PHE A 471 -19.69 7.64 -13.34
CA PHE A 471 -20.99 7.37 -13.97
C PHE A 471 -20.86 6.83 -15.40
N ALA A 472 -19.77 7.16 -16.10
CA ALA A 472 -19.47 6.56 -17.40
C ALA A 472 -19.05 5.07 -17.27
N GLN A 473 -18.28 4.73 -16.22
CA GLN A 473 -17.82 3.36 -15.98
C GLN A 473 -18.92 2.46 -15.36
N TYR A 474 -19.76 3.03 -14.50
CA TYR A 474 -20.80 2.32 -13.75
C TYR A 474 -22.18 2.94 -14.00
N PRO A 475 -22.71 2.88 -15.23
CA PRO A 475 -24.01 3.47 -15.56
C PRO A 475 -25.14 2.81 -14.77
N ARG A 476 -26.25 3.54 -14.58
CA ARG A 476 -27.49 2.95 -14.03
C ARG A 476 -27.93 1.79 -14.94
N LYS A 477 -28.27 0.66 -14.31
CA LYS A 477 -28.88 -0.48 -14.99
C LYS A 477 -30.36 -0.24 -15.24
#